data_AF-A0A3B3XJF9-F1
#
_entry.id   AF-A0A3B3XJF9-F1
#
_cell.length_a   1.000
_cell.length_b   1.000
_cell.length_c   1.000
_cell.angle_alpha   90.00
_cell.angle_beta   90.00
_cell.angle_gamma   90.00
#
_symmetry.space_group_name_H-M   'P 1'
#
loop_
_entity.id
_entity.type
_entity.pdbx_description
1 polymer ?
#
loop_
_entity_poly.entity_id
_entity_poly.type
_entity_poly.pdbx_seq_one_letter_code
_entity_poly.pdbx_strand_id
1 'polypeptide(L)'
;SALLSSTPLQVLLYLNSWYFSAFYLAEILMFIYKGILLPYPADNLVLDVVLLLLFLALETLRIFYGWKGNLCERSLSSLLSLFILFPCTALAVYYLLLQTFVLRLEFILSAVLLCFYGLEFLLCVISISAFSRSRVY
;
A
#
# COMPACT_ATOMS: atom_id res chain seq x y z
N SER A 1 -32.92 -0.10 -4.82
CA SER A 1 -31.51 -0.16 -5.27
C SER A 1 -30.68 -0.65 -4.09
N ALA A 2 -30.05 -1.82 -4.20
CA ALA A 2 -29.11 -2.28 -3.17
C ALA A 2 -27.78 -1.54 -3.38
N LEU A 3 -27.24 -0.90 -2.34
CA LEU A 3 -25.86 -0.41 -2.36
C LEU A 3 -24.95 -1.65 -2.40
N LEU A 4 -24.14 -1.82 -3.45
CA LEU A 4 -23.16 -2.92 -3.53
C LEU A 4 -21.78 -2.53 -2.98
N SER A 5 -21.57 -1.24 -2.66
CA SER A 5 -20.35 -0.75 -2.02
C SER A 5 -20.00 -1.53 -0.75
N SER A 6 -18.73 -1.92 -0.64
CA SER A 6 -18.22 -2.66 0.52
C SER A 6 -17.77 -1.69 1.61
N THR A 7 -18.57 -1.57 2.67
CA THR A 7 -18.22 -0.79 3.87
C THR A 7 -16.93 -1.26 4.56
N PRO A 8 -16.62 -2.57 4.72
CA PRO A 8 -15.37 -2.98 5.36
C PRO A 8 -14.15 -2.61 4.50
N LEU A 9 -14.25 -2.72 3.17
CA LEU A 9 -13.16 -2.30 2.27
C LEU A 9 -12.87 -0.79 2.40
N GLN A 10 -13.92 0.03 2.48
CA GLN A 10 -13.78 1.49 2.64
C GLN A 10 -13.05 1.86 3.94
N VAL A 11 -13.43 1.23 5.05
CA VAL A 11 -12.80 1.42 6.36
C VAL A 11 -11.33 1.02 6.30
N LEU A 12 -11.03 -0.12 5.68
CA LEU A 12 -9.67 -0.65 5.63
C LEU A 12 -8.74 0.23 4.76
N LEU A 13 -9.23 0.75 3.63
CA LEU A 13 -8.49 1.75 2.82
C LEU A 13 -8.22 3.04 3.60
N TYR A 14 -9.17 3.50 4.43
CA TYR A 14 -8.97 4.67 5.28
C TYR A 14 -7.90 4.41 6.35
N LEU A 15 -8.00 3.27 7.06
CA LEU A 15 -6.99 2.88 8.05
C LEU A 15 -5.61 2.73 7.42
N ASN A 16 -5.53 2.13 6.23
CA ASN A 16 -4.27 1.99 5.50
C ASN A 16 -3.69 3.36 5.13
N SER A 17 -4.52 4.32 4.68
CA SER A 17 -4.03 5.69 4.39
C SER A 17 -3.34 6.34 5.59
N TRP A 18 -3.91 6.21 6.79
CA TRP A 18 -3.31 6.73 8.02
C TRP A 18 -2.06 5.95 8.41
N TYR A 19 -2.14 4.62 8.36
CA TYR A 19 -1.03 3.74 8.68
C TYR A 19 0.17 3.96 7.75
N PHE A 20 -0.05 4.03 6.44
CA PHE A 20 0.98 4.30 5.45
C PHE A 20 1.61 5.69 5.63
N SER A 21 0.82 6.70 6.01
CA SER A 21 1.37 8.02 6.33
C SER A 21 2.33 7.97 7.52
N ALA A 22 1.98 7.20 8.56
CA ALA A 22 2.86 6.97 9.71
C ALA A 22 4.09 6.13 9.35
N PHE A 23 3.91 5.06 8.57
CA PHE A 23 4.98 4.23 8.01
C PHE A 23 5.99 5.09 7.24
N TYR A 24 5.52 5.92 6.32
CA TYR A 24 6.35 6.76 5.47
C TYR A 24 7.15 7.78 6.28
N LEU A 25 6.53 8.41 7.29
CA LEU A 25 7.23 9.32 8.19
C LEU A 25 8.29 8.57 9.02
N ALA A 26 7.98 7.37 9.52
CA ALA A 26 8.92 6.56 10.27
C ALA A 26 10.12 6.15 9.40
N GLU A 27 9.90 5.73 8.15
CA GLU A 27 10.95 5.44 7.18
C GLU A 27 11.89 6.63 6.96
N ILE A 28 11.35 7.85 6.79
CA ILE A 28 12.18 9.06 6.67
C ILE A 28 13.07 9.25 7.91
N LEU A 29 12.49 9.12 9.11
CA LEU A 29 13.25 9.27 10.36
C LEU A 29 14.35 8.20 10.50
N MET A 30 14.04 6.96 10.11
CA MET A 30 15.00 5.86 10.13
C MET A 30 16.09 6.04 9.07
N PHE A 31 15.78 6.58 7.89
CA PHE A 31 16.80 6.95 6.91
C PHE A 31 17.76 8.02 7.41
N ILE A 32 17.25 9.06 8.08
CA ILE A 32 18.10 10.08 8.72
C ILE A 32 18.99 9.43 9.78
N TYR A 33 18.43 8.58 10.63
CA TYR A 33 19.18 7.84 11.64
C TYR A 33 20.31 7.00 11.03
N LYS A 34 20.00 6.22 9.99
CA LYS A 34 20.96 5.37 9.28
C LYS A 34 22.07 6.19 8.63
N GLY A 35 21.71 7.29 7.97
CA GLY A 35 22.66 8.16 7.27
C GLY A 35 23.67 8.85 8.19
N ILE A 36 23.32 9.02 9.48
CA ILE A 36 24.22 9.64 10.47
C ILE A 36 25.07 8.58 11.18
N LEU A 37 24.48 7.43 11.54
CA LEU A 37 25.10 6.46 12.46
C LEU A 37 25.72 5.24 11.78
N LEU A 38 25.27 4.86 10.59
CA LEU A 38 25.73 3.67 9.89
C LEU A 38 26.56 4.07 8.66
N PRO A 39 27.58 3.29 8.30
CA PRO A 39 28.34 3.49 7.07
C PRO A 39 27.49 3.05 5.86
N TYR A 40 26.46 3.83 5.53
CA TYR A 40 25.53 3.54 4.44
C TYR A 40 26.17 3.95 3.09
N PRO A 41 26.33 3.02 2.14
CA PRO A 41 26.82 3.37 0.81
C PRO A 41 25.90 4.40 0.13
N ALA A 42 26.47 5.49 -0.39
CA ALA A 42 25.68 6.58 -0.96
C ALA A 42 24.75 6.13 -2.09
N ASP A 43 25.21 5.23 -2.97
CA ASP A 43 24.43 4.71 -4.10
C ASP A 43 23.18 3.95 -3.63
N ASN A 44 23.34 3.11 -2.59
CA ASN A 44 22.22 2.38 -1.99
C ASN A 44 21.23 3.34 -1.33
N LEU A 45 21.73 4.36 -0.60
CA LEU A 45 20.87 5.35 0.05
C LEU A 45 20.01 6.11 -0.96
N VAL A 46 20.61 6.53 -2.09
CA VAL A 46 19.89 7.21 -3.17
C VAL A 46 18.82 6.29 -3.76
N LEU A 47 19.15 5.03 -4.05
CA LEU A 47 18.19 4.05 -4.54
C LEU A 47 17.02 3.89 -3.57
N ASP A 48 17.30 3.70 -2.29
CA ASP A 48 16.30 3.49 -1.24
C ASP A 48 15.36 4.71 -1.10
N VAL A 49 15.89 5.93 -1.21
CA VAL A 49 15.08 7.16 -1.16
C VAL A 49 14.22 7.32 -2.42
N VAL A 50 14.76 6.99 -3.60
CA VAL A 50 14.00 7.03 -4.87
C VAL A 50 12.85 6.01 -4.84
N LEU A 51 13.12 4.80 -4.34
CA LEU A 51 12.08 3.78 -4.15
C LEU A 51 11.02 4.24 -3.14
N LEU A 52 11.39 5.01 -2.12
CA LEU A 52 10.46 5.50 -1.10
C LEU A 52 9.50 6.52 -1.70
N LEU A 53 10.03 7.45 -2.51
CA LEU A 53 9.22 8.41 -3.27
C LEU A 53 8.30 7.72 -4.27
N LEU A 54 8.79 6.70 -4.97
CA LEU A 54 7.98 5.88 -5.86
C LEU A 54 6.86 5.18 -5.09
N PHE A 55 7.17 4.66 -3.89
CA PHE A 55 6.18 3.99 -3.05
C PHE A 55 5.06 4.95 -2.64
N LEU A 56 5.39 6.17 -2.24
CA LEU A 56 4.38 7.19 -1.93
C LEU A 56 3.46 7.47 -3.12
N ALA A 57 4.03 7.64 -4.32
CA ALA A 57 3.24 7.89 -5.53
C ALA A 57 2.32 6.71 -5.89
N LEU A 58 2.82 5.49 -5.82
CA LEU A 58 2.01 4.30 -6.13
C LEU A 58 0.91 4.08 -5.09
N GLU A 59 1.22 4.23 -3.81
CA GLU A 59 0.26 3.98 -2.74
C GLU A 59 -0.86 5.03 -2.73
N THR A 60 -0.52 6.31 -2.97
CA THR A 60 -1.54 7.36 -3.12
C THR A 60 -2.46 7.11 -4.30
N LEU A 61 -1.93 6.68 -5.45
CA LEU A 61 -2.75 6.28 -6.60
C LEU A 61 -3.62 5.05 -6.28
N ARG A 62 -3.06 4.05 -5.59
CA ARG A 62 -3.78 2.83 -5.20
C ARG A 62 -5.00 3.14 -4.33
N ILE A 63 -4.82 3.96 -3.29
CA ILE A 63 -5.89 4.35 -2.36
C ILE A 63 -6.93 5.20 -3.09
N PHE A 64 -6.51 6.14 -3.94
CA PHE A 64 -7.41 6.97 -4.74
C PHE A 64 -8.32 6.13 -5.64
N TYR A 65 -7.74 5.19 -6.41
CA TYR A 65 -8.52 4.29 -7.25
C TYR A 65 -9.36 3.31 -6.44
N GLY A 66 -8.90 2.89 -5.26
CA GLY A 66 -9.65 2.03 -4.34
C GLY A 66 -10.92 2.70 -3.83
N TRP A 67 -10.81 3.94 -3.33
CA TRP A 67 -11.97 4.73 -2.90
C TRP A 67 -12.92 5.00 -4.07
N LYS A 68 -12.39 5.42 -5.22
CA LYS A 68 -13.23 5.70 -6.41
C LYS A 68 -13.94 4.45 -6.92
N GLY A 69 -13.26 3.31 -6.94
CA GLY A 69 -13.83 2.04 -7.38
C GLY A 69 -14.94 1.54 -6.47
N ASN A 70 -14.74 1.61 -5.16
CA ASN A 70 -15.71 1.15 -4.18
C ASN A 70 -16.94 2.07 -4.04
N LEU A 71 -16.76 3.40 -4.12
CA LEU A 71 -17.86 4.36 -4.00
C LEU A 71 -18.69 4.51 -5.27
N CYS A 72 -18.05 4.42 -6.45
CA CYS A 72 -18.74 4.55 -7.72
C CYS A 72 -19.16 3.21 -8.34
N GLU A 73 -18.96 2.09 -7.64
CA GLU A 73 -19.24 0.73 -8.12
C GLU A 73 -18.61 0.45 -9.51
N ARG A 74 -17.45 1.06 -9.75
CA ARG A 74 -16.71 0.97 -11.02
C ARG A 74 -15.66 -0.12 -10.90
N SER A 75 -16.00 -1.30 -11.40
CA SER A 75 -15.11 -2.47 -11.46
C SER A 75 -13.74 -2.15 -12.06
N LEU A 76 -13.67 -1.28 -13.07
CA LEU A 76 -12.41 -0.86 -13.68
C LEU A 76 -11.49 -0.11 -12.71
N SER A 77 -12.03 0.81 -11.89
CA SER A 77 -11.22 1.56 -10.91
C SER A 77 -10.76 0.67 -9.76
N SER A 78 -11.60 -0.26 -9.30
CA SER A 78 -11.20 -1.27 -8.32
C SER A 78 -10.11 -2.21 -8.86
N LEU A 79 -10.22 -2.59 -10.14
CA LEU A 79 -9.22 -3.42 -10.81
C LEU A 79 -7.89 -2.67 -10.98
N LEU A 80 -7.90 -1.39 -11.31
CA LEU A 80 -6.68 -0.56 -11.36
C LEU A 80 -6.02 -0.47 -9.98
N SER A 81 -6.79 -0.26 -8.92
CA SER A 81 -6.26 -0.29 -7.54
C SER A 81 -5.61 -1.65 -7.22
N LEU A 82 -6.27 -2.76 -7.63
CA LEU A 82 -5.71 -4.11 -7.46
C LEU A 82 -4.40 -4.31 -8.24
N PHE A 83 -4.30 -3.79 -9.46
CA PHE A 83 -3.07 -3.87 -10.25
C PHE A 83 -1.92 -3.08 -9.61
N ILE A 84 -2.20 -1.88 -9.06
CA ILE A 84 -1.20 -1.05 -8.39
C ILE A 84 -0.79 -1.65 -7.03
N LEU A 85 -1.63 -2.50 -6.41
CA LEU A 85 -1.29 -3.21 -5.17
C LEU A 85 -0.06 -4.12 -5.34
N PHE A 86 0.14 -4.74 -6.51
CA PHE A 86 1.29 -5.62 -6.75
C PHE A 86 2.65 -4.90 -6.62
N PRO A 87 2.92 -3.79 -7.34
CA PRO A 87 4.16 -3.04 -7.14
C PRO A 87 4.26 -2.42 -5.74
N CYS A 88 3.15 -2.01 -5.10
CA CYS A 88 3.17 -1.56 -3.70
C CYS A 88 3.60 -2.67 -2.74
N THR A 89 3.12 -3.89 -2.96
CA THR A 89 3.51 -5.08 -2.17
C THR A 89 4.98 -5.41 -2.40
N ALA A 90 5.47 -5.34 -3.64
CA ALA A 90 6.87 -5.56 -3.95
C ALA A 90 7.79 -4.54 -3.23
N LEU A 91 7.38 -3.26 -3.18
CA LEU A 91 8.10 -2.23 -2.43
C LEU A 91 8.05 -2.48 -0.92
N ALA A 92 6.91 -2.87 -0.36
CA ALA A 92 6.83 -3.26 1.05
C ALA A 92 7.75 -4.44 1.39
N VAL A 93 7.83 -5.46 0.52
CA VAL A 93 8.77 -6.58 0.66
C VAL A 93 10.23 -6.11 0.53
N TYR A 94 10.49 -5.13 -0.33
CA TYR A 94 11.83 -4.54 -0.46
C TYR A 94 12.30 -3.90 0.85
N TYR A 95 11.49 -3.05 1.48
CA TYR A 95 11.79 -2.46 2.80
C TYR A 95 11.82 -3.50 3.93
N LEU A 96 11.07 -4.60 3.81
CA LEU A 96 11.09 -5.69 4.78
C LEU A 96 12.40 -6.49 4.75
N LEU A 97 12.93 -6.80 3.56
CA LEU A 97 13.96 -7.85 3.38
C LEU A 97 15.20 -7.43 2.59
N LEU A 98 15.07 -6.53 1.62
CA LEU A 98 16.10 -6.27 0.59
C LEU A 98 16.89 -4.99 0.82
N GLN A 99 16.41 -4.11 1.70
CA GLN A 99 17.12 -2.89 2.08
C GLN A 99 18.45 -3.21 2.76
N THR A 100 19.47 -2.36 2.54
CA THR A 100 20.86 -2.62 2.99
C THR A 100 20.98 -2.83 4.50
N PHE A 101 20.28 -2.03 5.29
CA PHE A 101 20.23 -2.17 6.75
C PHE A 101 18.78 -2.14 7.22
N VAL A 102 18.16 -3.30 7.45
CA VAL A 102 16.79 -3.38 7.97
C VAL A 102 16.78 -3.31 9.50
N LEU A 103 16.11 -2.31 10.08
CA LEU A 103 15.88 -2.21 11.52
C LEU A 103 14.71 -3.09 11.94
N ARG A 104 14.69 -3.47 13.22
CA ARG A 104 13.56 -4.23 13.82
C ARG A 104 12.23 -3.51 13.68
N LEU A 105 12.24 -2.18 13.78
CA LEU A 105 11.03 -1.36 13.63
C LEU A 105 10.50 -1.41 12.20
N GLU A 106 11.36 -1.26 11.19
CA GLU A 106 11.01 -1.35 9.76
C GLU A 106 10.42 -2.72 9.42
N PHE A 107 10.99 -3.78 10.00
CA PHE A 107 10.48 -5.13 9.83
C PHE A 107 9.03 -5.25 10.34
N ILE A 108 8.76 -4.78 11.56
CA ILE A 108 7.41 -4.83 12.15
C ILE A 108 6.44 -3.97 11.34
N LEU A 109 6.85 -2.75 10.99
CA LEU A 109 6.03 -1.80 10.26
C LEU A 109 5.67 -2.33 8.86
N SER A 110 6.64 -2.89 8.13
CA SER A 110 6.42 -3.47 6.80
C SER A 110 5.59 -4.75 6.85
N ALA A 111 5.78 -5.58 7.88
CA ALA A 111 4.97 -6.79 8.06
C ALA A 111 3.49 -6.46 8.29
N VAL A 112 3.20 -5.47 9.14
CA VAL A 112 1.83 -4.99 9.38
C VAL A 112 1.24 -4.37 8.11
N LEU A 113 2.02 -3.60 7.34
CA LEU A 113 1.58 -3.05 6.05
C LEU A 113 1.16 -4.15 5.07
N LEU A 114 1.95 -5.23 4.98
CA LEU A 114 1.63 -6.40 4.16
C LEU A 114 0.35 -7.11 4.61
N CYS A 115 0.07 -7.15 5.92
CA CYS A 115 -1.19 -7.66 6.42
C CYS A 115 -2.38 -6.80 5.94
N PHE A 116 -2.26 -5.47 5.96
CA PHE A 116 -3.28 -4.58 5.40
C PHE A 116 -3.50 -4.87 3.91
N TYR A 117 -2.43 -4.95 3.11
CA TYR A 117 -2.52 -5.27 1.68
C TYR A 117 -3.19 -6.61 1.41
N GLY A 118 -2.90 -7.65 2.21
CA GLY A 118 -3.56 -8.95 2.09
C GLY A 118 -5.07 -8.86 2.34
N LEU A 119 -5.50 -8.13 3.38
CA LEU A 119 -6.92 -7.93 3.67
C LEU A 119 -7.62 -7.10 2.58
N GLU A 120 -6.99 -6.04 2.10
CA GLU A 120 -7.52 -5.22 1.00
C GLU A 120 -7.67 -6.01 -0.29
N PHE A 121 -6.69 -6.85 -0.62
CA PHE A 121 -6.74 -7.72 -1.79
C PHE A 121 -7.99 -8.61 -1.74
N LEU A 122 -8.18 -9.32 -0.63
CA LEU A 122 -9.31 -10.23 -0.44
C LEU A 122 -10.64 -9.49 -0.56
N LEU A 123 -10.80 -8.38 0.16
CA LEU A 123 -12.03 -7.58 0.15
C LEU A 123 -12.29 -6.91 -1.21
N CYS A 124 -11.24 -6.48 -1.91
CA CYS A 124 -11.35 -5.90 -3.25
C CYS A 124 -11.81 -6.93 -4.28
N VAL A 125 -11.24 -8.14 -4.26
CA VAL A 125 -11.68 -9.26 -5.13
C VAL A 125 -13.14 -9.63 -4.87
N ILE A 126 -13.54 -9.75 -3.60
CA ILE A 126 -14.94 -10.01 -3.23
C ILE A 126 -15.84 -8.89 -3.79
N SER A 127 -15.47 -7.63 -3.62
CA SER A 127 -16.26 -6.48 -4.09
C SER A 127 -16.40 -6.48 -5.62
N ILE A 128 -15.31 -6.73 -6.36
CA ILE A 128 -15.33 -6.84 -7.83
C ILE A 128 -16.26 -7.98 -8.27
N SER A 129 -16.20 -9.14 -7.59
CA SER A 129 -17.06 -10.29 -7.90
C SER A 129 -18.55 -10.01 -7.63
N ALA A 130 -18.87 -9.21 -6.62
CA ALA A 130 -20.23 -8.79 -6.35
C ALA A 130 -20.74 -7.83 -7.44
N PHE A 131 -19.93 -6.83 -7.83
CA PHE A 131 -20.28 -5.88 -8.88
C PHE A 131 -20.42 -6.52 -10.26
N SER A 132 -19.62 -7.54 -10.58
CA SER A 132 -19.71 -8.23 -11.88
C SER A 132 -21.00 -9.04 -11.96
N ARG A 133 -21.40 -9.71 -10.88
CA ARG A 133 -22.67 -10.46 -10.81
C ARG A 133 -23.88 -9.55 -10.96
N SER A 134 -23.89 -8.37 -10.34
CA SER A 134 -25.03 -7.45 -10.45
C SER A 134 -25.18 -6.78 -11.80
N ARG A 135 -24.13 -6.74 -12.64
CA ARG A 135 -24.23 -6.23 -14.02
C ARG A 135 -24.78 -7.26 -15.01
N VAL A 136 -24.75 -8.55 -14.66
CA VAL A 136 -25.18 -9.66 -15.52
C VAL A 136 -26.69 -9.93 -15.38
N TYR A 137 -27.32 -9.46 -14.30
CA TYR A 137 -28.78 -9.50 -14.07
C TYR A 137 -29.39 -8.11 -14.28
#